data_AF-X1ELW8-F1
#
_entry.id   AF-X1ELW8-F1
#
_cell.length_a   1.000
_cell.length_b   1.000
_cell.length_c   1.000
_cell.angle_alpha   90.00
_cell.angle_beta   90.00
_cell.angle_gamma   90.00
#
_symmetry.space_group_name_H-M   'P 1'
#
loop_
_entity.id
_entity.type
_entity.pdbx_description
1 polymer ?
#
loop_
_entity_poly.entity_id
_entity_poly.type
_entity_poly.pdbx_seq_one_letter_code
_entity_poly.pdbx_strand_id
1 'polypeptide(L)' 'NVQRINNTYYATVKITNSGEYLAFFIWIKLYNKNTNKIIAPVFWSDNCVSLFPSESVQIKAMIPGDFTNGDIIVKTD' A
#
# COMPACT_ATOMS: atom_id res chain seq x y z
N ASN A 1 -7.85 2.41 -3.83
CA ASN A 1 -8.61 3.68 -3.93
C ASN A 1 -7.76 4.77 -3.27
N VAL A 2 -7.59 5.93 -3.90
CA VAL A 2 -6.78 7.05 -3.36
C VAL A 2 -7.68 8.27 -3.21
N GLN A 3 -7.63 8.92 -2.06
CA GLN A 3 -8.39 10.13 -1.74
C GLN A 3 -7.43 11.21 -1.25
N ARG A 4 -7.69 12.46 -1.61
CA ARG A 4 -6.96 13.61 -1.07
C ARG A 4 -7.86 14.36 -0.11
N ILE A 5 -7.35 14.63 1.09
CA ILE A 5 -7.99 15.49 2.09
C ILE A 5 -6.94 16.51 2.51
N ASN A 6 -7.18 17.79 2.24
CA ASN A 6 -6.20 18.87 2.41
C ASN A 6 -4.88 18.56 1.66
N ASN A 7 -3.73 18.67 2.34
CA ASN A 7 -2.42 18.32 1.81
C ASN A 7 -2.01 16.89 2.16
N THR A 8 -2.96 15.96 2.30
CA THR A 8 -2.68 14.56 2.64
C THR A 8 -3.42 13.62 1.69
N TYR A 9 -2.70 12.61 1.21
CA TYR A 9 -3.27 11.52 0.44
C TYR A 9 -3.50 10.30 1.33
N TYR A 10 -4.67 9.68 1.18
CA TYR A 10 -5.06 8.45 1.85
C TYR A 10 -5.28 7.38 0.79
N ALA A 11 -4.62 6.24 0.93
CA ALA A 11 -4.82 5.09 0.06
C ALA A 11 -5.38 3.91 0.85
N THR A 12 -6.35 3.20 0.28
CA THR A 12 -6.80 1.90 0.76
C THR A 12 -6.32 0.82 -0.20
N VAL A 13 -5.55 -0.13 0.33
CA VAL A 13 -4.99 -1.29 -0.36
C VAL A 13 -5.72 -2.54 0.15
N LYS A 14 -6.32 -3.31 -0.75
CA LYS A 14 -6.82 -4.65 -0.44
C LYS A 14 -5.85 -5.67 -0.99
N ILE A 15 -5.37 -6.57 -0.13
CA ILE A 15 -4.52 -7.70 -0.52
C ILE A 15 -5.31 -8.97 -0.21
N THR A 16 -5.32 -9.89 -1.17
CA THR A 16 -5.92 -11.20 -1.04
C THR A 16 -4.86 -12.23 -1.41
N ASN A 17 -4.64 -13.22 -0.56
CA ASN A 17 -3.80 -14.35 -0.91
C ASN A 17 -4.60 -15.31 -1.80
N SER A 18 -4.34 -15.28 -3.10
CA SER A 18 -4.95 -16.18 -4.08
C SER A 18 -4.17 -17.48 -4.30
N GLY A 19 -3.08 -17.71 -3.54
CA GLY A 19 -2.27 -18.91 -3.61
C GLY A 19 -2.78 -20.01 -2.67
N GLU A 20 -2.18 -21.19 -2.80
CA GLU A 20 -2.50 -22.38 -1.99
C GLU A 20 -1.70 -22.46 -0.68
N TYR A 21 -0.71 -21.57 -0.51
CA TYR A 21 0.20 -21.55 0.64
C TYR A 21 0.09 -20.24 1.43
N LEU A 22 0.68 -20.21 2.63
CA LEU A 22 0.83 -18.99 3.43
C LEU A 22 1.64 -17.95 2.64
N ALA A 23 1.04 -16.79 2.38
CA ALA A 23 1.75 -15.61 1.90
C ALA A 23 2.37 -14.92 3.11
N PHE A 24 3.64 -15.20 3.36
CA PHE A 24 4.34 -14.79 4.57
C PHE A 24 5.02 -13.43 4.40
N PHE A 25 4.87 -12.57 5.41
CA PHE A 25 5.60 -11.31 5.55
C PHE A 25 5.55 -10.37 4.33
N ILE A 26 4.35 -10.20 3.77
CA ILE A 26 4.09 -9.36 2.60
C ILE A 26 4.43 -7.91 2.94
N TRP A 27 5.48 -7.36 2.33
CA TRP A 27 5.89 -5.99 2.57
C TRP A 27 5.35 -5.04 1.51
N ILE A 28 4.46 -4.15 1.92
CA ILE A 28 3.74 -3.24 1.02
C ILE A 28 4.51 -1.94 0.87
N LYS A 29 4.72 -1.54 -0.38
CA LYS A 29 5.40 -0.31 -0.77
C LYS A 29 4.55 0.48 -1.75
N LEU A 30 4.59 1.80 -1.61
CA LEU A 30 4.03 2.72 -2.59
C LEU A 30 5.15 3.27 -3.47
N TYR A 31 4.91 3.28 -4.77
CA TYR A 31 5.79 3.85 -5.77
C TYR A 31 5.06 4.95 -6.53
N ASN A 32 5.80 5.98 -6.94
CA ASN A 32 5.29 6.95 -7.88
C ASN A 32 5.17 6.26 -9.25
N LYS A 33 3.96 6.27 -9.83
CA LYS A 33 3.64 5.54 -11.06
C LYS A 33 4.52 5.95 -12.25
N ASN A 34 4.88 7.23 -12.34
CA ASN A 34 5.57 7.79 -13.49
C ASN A 34 7.09 7.62 -13.41
N THR A 35 7.64 7.70 -12.19
CA THR A 35 9.09 7.64 -11.97
C THR A 35 9.59 6.29 -11.46
N ASN A 36 8.67 5.42 -11.03
CA ASN A 36 8.98 4.13 -10.41
C ASN A 36 9.91 4.25 -9.18
N LYS A 37 9.93 5.41 -8.52
CA LYS A 37 10.64 5.65 -7.25
C LYS A 37 9.71 5.37 -6.07
N ILE A 38 10.28 4.90 -4.96
CA ILE A 38 9.55 4.71 -3.69
C ILE A 38 9.02 6.07 -3.21
N ILE A 39 7.76 6.08 -2.76
CA ILE A 39 7.16 7.19 -2.04
C ILE A 39 7.43 6.97 -0.55
N ALA A 40 8.07 7.95 0.09
CA ALA A 40 8.33 7.95 1.53
C ALA A 40 8.39 9.39 2.06
N PRO A 41 7.94 9.65 3.31
CA PRO A 41 7.39 8.68 4.25
C PRO A 41 5.95 8.25 3.91
N VAL A 42 5.56 7.06 4.36
CA VAL A 42 4.18 6.57 4.32
C VAL A 42 3.85 6.00 5.69
N PHE A 43 2.74 6.44 6.27
CA PHE A 43 2.24 5.93 7.54
C PHE A 43 1.16 4.89 7.26
N TRP A 44 1.37 3.67 7.77
CA TRP A 44 0.50 2.53 7.49
C TRP A 44 -0.33 2.17 8.71
N SER A 45 -1.57 1.74 8.51
CA SER A 45 -2.38 1.14 9.58
C SER A 45 -1.85 -0.24 9.98
N ASP A 46 -1.23 -0.93 9.03
CA ASP A 46 -0.58 -2.23 9.18
C ASP A 46 0.37 -2.45 7.99
N ASN A 47 1.41 -3.25 8.13
CA ASN A 47 2.33 -3.63 7.05
C ASN A 47 3.12 -4.89 7.46
N CYS A 48 3.80 -5.54 6.52
CA CYS A 48 4.50 -6.81 6.78
C CYS A 48 3.55 -7.92 7.29
N VAL A 49 2.36 -8.00 6.67
CA VAL A 49 1.29 -8.93 7.06
C VAL A 49 1.53 -10.32 6.50
N SER A 50 0.97 -11.35 7.14
CA SER A 50 0.90 -12.70 6.59
C SER A 50 -0.56 -13.09 6.38
N LEU A 51 -0.86 -13.78 5.28
CA LEU A 51 -2.21 -14.17 4.90
C LEU A 51 -2.26 -15.65 4.54
N PHE A 52 -3.13 -16.43 5.17
CA PHE A 52 -3.44 -17.81 4.76
C PHE A 52 -4.17 -17.82 3.40
N PRO A 53 -4.25 -18.98 2.73
CA PRO A 53 -4.99 -19.11 1.47
C PRO A 53 -6.40 -18.53 1.56
N SER A 54 -6.77 -17.73 0.57
CA SER A 54 -8.06 -17.01 0.46
C SER A 54 -8.30 -15.89 1.48
N GLU A 55 -7.43 -15.67 2.47
CA GLU A 55 -7.57 -14.53 3.37
C GLU A 55 -7.36 -13.20 2.65
N SER A 56 -8.03 -12.18 3.15
CA SER A 56 -7.93 -10.82 2.65
C SER A 56 -7.77 -9.83 3.78
N VAL A 57 -6.97 -8.80 3.55
CA VAL A 57 -6.79 -7.68 4.47
C VAL A 57 -6.98 -6.35 3.73
N GLN A 58 -7.50 -5.35 4.43
CA GLN A 58 -7.56 -3.97 3.96
C GLN A 58 -6.65 -3.10 4.81
N ILE A 59 -5.69 -2.45 4.16
CA ILE A 59 -4.64 -1.66 4.79
C ILE A 59 -4.77 -0.22 4.30
N LYS A 60 -4.70 0.72 5.26
CA LYS A 60 -4.76 2.15 4.99
C LYS A 60 -3.35 2.72 5.00
N ALA A 61 -3.07 3.61 4.06
CA ALA A 61 -1.84 4.37 3.96
C ALA A 61 -2.14 5.86 4.00
N MET A 62 -1.32 6.63 4.71
CA MET A 62 -1.33 8.08 4.71
C MET A 62 0.00 8.58 4.15
N ILE A 63 -0.07 9.48 3.16
CA ILE A 63 1.09 10.09 2.51
C ILE A 63 0.94 11.61 2.62
N PRO A 64 1.91 12.33 3.21
CA PRO A 64 1.91 13.79 3.15
C PRO A 64 2.05 14.25 1.68
N GLY A 65 1.31 15.30 1.31
CA GLY A 65 1.17 15.75 -0.08
C GLY A 65 2.47 16.21 -0.73
N ASP A 66 3.48 16.55 0.06
CA ASP A 66 4.78 16.98 -0.45
C ASP A 66 5.59 15.81 -1.06
N PHE A 67 5.17 14.57 -0.80
CA PHE A 67 5.87 13.35 -1.26
C PHE A 67 5.15 12.62 -2.39
N THR A 68 3.94 13.05 -2.76
CA THR A 68 3.18 12.45 -3.87
C THR A 68 2.17 13.43 -4.45
N ASN A 69 1.96 13.35 -5.76
CA ASN A 69 0.87 14.03 -6.46
C ASN A 69 -0.41 13.17 -6.55
N GLY A 70 -0.40 11.94 -5.99
CA GLY A 70 -1.49 10.98 -6.07
C GLY A 70 -1.30 9.88 -7.12
N ASP A 71 -0.27 9.98 -7.96
CA ASP A 71 0.08 8.94 -8.94
C ASP A 71 0.80 7.78 -8.25
N ILE A 72 0.02 6.91 -7.63
CA ILE A 72 0.51 5.82 -6.78
C ILE A 72 0.32 4.47 -7.47
N ILE A 73 1.35 3.64 -7.43
CA ILE A 73 1.25 2.20 -7.67
C ILE A 73 1.66 1.44 -6.40
N VAL A 74 0.91 0.39 -6.08
CA VAL A 74 1.20 -0.50 -4.95
C VAL A 74 2.06 -1.65 -5.46
N LYS A 75 3.12 -1.98 -4.71
CA LYS A 75 3.90 -3.19 -4.92
C LYS A 75 4.06 -3.93 -3.60
N THR A 76 4.21 -5.24 -3.70
CA THR A 76 4.50 -6.13 -2.58
C THR A 76 5.81 -6.83 -2.87
N ASP A 77 6.65 -6.96 -1.85
CA ASP A 77 7.77 -7.91 -1.83
C ASP A 77 7.39 -9.12 -0.96
#